data_AF-A0A8S3GB79-F1
#
_entry.id   AF-A0A8S3GB79-F1
#
_cell.length_a   1.000
_cell.length_b   1.000
_cell.length_c   1.000
_cell.angle_alpha   90.00
_cell.angle_beta   90.00
_cell.angle_gamma   90.00
#
_symmetry.space_group_name_H-M   'P 1'
#
loop_
_entity.id
_entity.type
_entity.pdbx_description
1 polymer ?
#
loop_
_entity_poly.entity_id
_entity_poly.type
_entity_poly.pdbx_seq_one_letter_code
_entity_poly.pdbx_strand_id
1 'polypeptide(L)'
;DAIVNVTGSYNTNSQTQLTAINLSISFIHQAIDALHIYNSFLSNPLIIADFGTSHGANSVYAIKLIINCLCEKNKLYREPLIIHNDLPTNDWKKVFQLLIDDNSYKAVVSGHSFCEQCLPDNSLSIGYSSTSIHWLSKKPCNISNHCVSLFATGDELIAFQSQVRMDYMSFLENRSHELIPGDILILAL
;
A
#
# COMPACT_ATOMS: atom_id res chain seq x y z
N ASP A 1 -18.91 -10.54 29.47
CA ASP A 1 -18.53 -9.22 28.92
C ASP A 1 -17.22 -8.73 29.50
N ALA A 2 -16.11 -9.08 28.84
CA ALA A 2 -14.82 -8.45 29.09
C ALA A 2 -14.43 -7.75 27.78
N ILE A 3 -14.75 -6.45 27.69
CA ILE A 3 -14.18 -5.58 26.67
C ILE A 3 -12.70 -5.47 27.04
N VAL A 4 -11.86 -6.26 26.37
CA VAL A 4 -10.41 -6.05 26.43
C VAL A 4 -10.17 -4.69 25.77
N ASN A 5 -9.98 -3.66 26.60
CA ASN A 5 -9.46 -2.38 26.15
C ASN A 5 -8.03 -2.62 25.68
N VAL A 6 -7.86 -2.97 24.40
CA VAL A 6 -6.56 -3.01 23.75
C VAL A 6 -6.08 -1.56 23.59
N THR A 7 -5.41 -1.05 24.63
CA THR A 7 -4.73 0.24 24.58
C THR A 7 -3.39 0.06 23.88
N GLY A 8 -3.41 0.02 22.55
CA GLY A 8 -2.19 -0.05 21.73
C GLY A 8 -2.44 0.51 20.34
N SER A 9 -1.56 1.38 19.85
CA SER A 9 -1.59 1.82 18.46
C SER A 9 -0.98 0.74 17.57
N TYR A 10 -1.47 0.59 16.34
CA TYR A 10 -0.82 -0.25 15.33
C TYR A 10 0.67 0.09 15.16
N ASN A 11 1.02 1.38 15.15
CA ASN A 11 2.40 1.86 15.01
C ASN A 11 3.37 1.31 16.07
N THR A 12 2.91 1.02 17.28
CA THR A 12 3.78 0.48 18.35
C THR A 12 3.82 -1.05 18.36
N ASN A 13 3.05 -1.71 17.49
CA ASN A 13 2.87 -3.16 17.46
C ASN A 13 3.05 -3.74 16.04
N SER A 14 3.70 -3.02 15.13
CA SER A 14 3.83 -3.37 13.70
C SER A 14 5.24 -3.84 13.30
N GLN A 15 6.02 -4.36 14.24
CA GLN A 15 7.42 -4.76 14.02
C GLN A 15 7.54 -5.93 13.03
N THR A 16 6.60 -6.87 13.04
CA THR A 16 6.60 -7.99 12.09
C THR A 16 6.36 -7.51 10.66
N GLN A 17 5.45 -6.55 10.47
CA GLN A 17 5.19 -5.93 9.17
C GLN A 17 6.40 -5.10 8.72
N LEU A 18 7.09 -4.43 9.64
CA LEU A 18 8.34 -3.74 9.33
C LEU A 18 9.43 -4.72 8.85
N THR A 19 9.52 -5.91 9.43
CA THR A 19 10.42 -6.96 8.95
C THR A 19 10.09 -7.38 7.51
N ALA A 20 8.81 -7.50 7.15
CA ALA A 20 8.41 -7.81 5.77
C ALA A 20 8.89 -6.72 4.78
N ILE A 21 8.75 -5.44 5.16
CA ILE A 21 9.29 -4.31 4.37
C ILE A 21 10.81 -4.45 4.22
N ASN A 22 11.54 -4.72 5.31
CA ASN A 22 12.99 -4.87 5.28
C ASN A 22 13.46 -6.02 4.37
N LEU A 23 12.72 -7.14 4.36
CA LEU A 23 12.99 -8.26 3.46
C LEU A 23 12.73 -7.91 1.98
N SER A 24 11.89 -6.91 1.72
CA SER A 24 11.58 -6.45 0.36
C SER A 24 12.56 -5.41 -0.21
N ILE A 25 13.54 -4.91 0.57
CA ILE A 25 14.45 -3.83 0.16
C ILE A 25 15.16 -4.15 -1.16
N SER A 26 15.69 -5.37 -1.33
CA SER A 26 16.38 -5.75 -2.57
C SER A 26 15.46 -5.69 -3.79
N PHE A 27 14.18 -6.05 -3.64
CA PHE A 27 13.17 -5.94 -4.69
C PHE A 27 12.79 -4.49 -4.98
N ILE A 28 12.73 -3.63 -3.95
CA ILE A 28 12.55 -2.18 -4.14
C ILE A 28 13.68 -1.62 -5.02
N HIS A 29 14.94 -1.96 -4.72
CA HIS A 29 16.08 -1.51 -5.53
C HIS A 29 15.99 -2.01 -6.98
N GLN A 30 15.64 -3.29 -7.20
CA GLN A 30 15.48 -3.85 -8.55
C GLN A 30 14.33 -3.21 -9.33
N ALA A 31 13.20 -2.98 -8.68
CA ALA A 31 12.04 -2.34 -9.31
C ALA A 31 12.39 -0.89 -9.70
N ILE A 32 13.05 -0.14 -8.82
CA ILE A 32 13.51 1.22 -9.13
C ILE A 32 14.56 1.21 -10.25
N ASP A 33 15.45 0.21 -10.33
CA ASP A 33 16.37 0.07 -11.47
C ASP A 33 15.63 -0.11 -12.80
N ALA A 34 14.52 -0.87 -12.81
CA ALA A 34 13.69 -1.09 -13.98
C ALA A 34 12.80 0.11 -14.37
N LEU A 35 12.60 1.09 -13.47
CA LEU A 35 11.81 2.29 -13.75
C LEU A 35 12.44 3.13 -14.87
N HIS A 36 11.74 3.29 -15.98
CA HIS A 36 12.21 4.09 -17.12
C HIS A 36 11.77 5.54 -16.94
N ILE A 37 12.72 6.44 -16.63
CA ILE A 37 12.38 7.86 -16.55
C ILE A 37 12.46 8.47 -17.93
N TYR A 38 11.31 8.50 -18.60
CA TYR A 38 11.14 9.24 -19.85
C TYR A 38 11.20 10.76 -19.62
N ASN A 39 11.58 11.51 -20.66
CA ASN A 39 11.57 12.99 -20.63
C ASN A 39 10.19 13.60 -20.30
N SER A 40 9.08 12.83 -20.39
CA SER A 40 7.75 13.25 -19.93
C SER A 40 7.66 13.47 -18.41
N PHE A 41 8.55 12.85 -17.61
CA PHE A 41 8.70 13.14 -16.19
C PHE A 41 9.40 14.47 -15.90
N LEU A 42 9.69 15.28 -16.93
CA LEU A 42 10.13 16.67 -16.75
C LEU A 42 8.95 17.65 -16.69
N SER A 43 7.74 17.27 -17.15
CA SER A 43 6.53 18.13 -17.09
C SER A 43 5.55 17.78 -15.94
N ASN A 44 5.29 16.50 -15.64
CA ASN A 44 4.37 16.08 -14.54
C ASN A 44 5.05 15.47 -13.29
N PRO A 45 4.61 15.84 -12.06
CA PRO A 45 5.24 15.35 -10.83
C PRO A 45 5.23 13.83 -10.76
N LEU A 46 6.31 13.24 -10.22
CA LEU A 46 6.39 11.81 -9.95
C LEU A 46 5.41 11.51 -8.81
N ILE A 47 4.41 10.64 -9.04
CA ILE A 47 3.42 10.27 -8.04
C ILE A 47 3.79 8.89 -7.47
N ILE A 48 3.94 8.81 -6.14
CA ILE A 48 4.13 7.56 -5.42
C ILE A 48 2.91 7.34 -4.53
N ALA A 49 2.26 6.19 -4.62
CA ALA A 49 1.12 5.86 -3.78
C ALA A 49 1.39 4.61 -2.94
N ASP A 50 1.11 4.68 -1.64
CA ASP A 50 1.06 3.53 -0.74
C ASP A 50 -0.39 3.10 -0.50
N PHE A 51 -0.73 1.87 -0.91
CA PHE A 51 -2.05 1.28 -0.79
C PHE A 51 -2.14 0.42 0.48
N GLY A 52 -2.77 0.96 1.52
CA GLY A 52 -2.92 0.35 2.85
C GLY A 52 -1.94 0.91 3.88
N THR A 53 -1.91 2.23 4.06
CA THR A 53 -0.95 2.93 4.95
C THR A 53 -1.16 2.65 6.45
N SER A 54 -2.37 2.20 6.85
CA SER A 54 -2.76 2.01 8.25
C SER A 54 -2.49 3.30 9.06
N HIS A 55 -1.95 3.20 10.27
CA HIS A 55 -1.59 4.35 11.10
C HIS A 55 -0.28 5.06 10.66
N GLY A 56 0.34 4.67 9.55
CA GLY A 56 1.36 5.45 8.84
C GLY A 56 2.83 5.17 9.18
N ALA A 57 3.20 4.59 10.33
CA ALA A 57 4.63 4.53 10.71
C ALA A 57 5.48 3.69 9.73
N ASN A 58 5.04 2.47 9.42
CA ASN A 58 5.72 1.59 8.48
C ASN A 58 5.64 2.13 7.03
N SER A 59 4.54 2.80 6.70
CA SER A 59 4.32 3.44 5.41
C SER A 59 5.29 4.59 5.17
N VAL A 60 5.44 5.51 6.13
CA VAL A 60 6.42 6.60 6.08
C VAL A 60 7.83 6.04 5.93
N TYR A 61 8.16 4.96 6.64
CA TYR A 61 9.44 4.28 6.50
C TYR A 61 9.66 3.74 5.06
N ALA A 62 8.70 3.00 4.52
CA ALA A 62 8.79 2.44 3.16
C ALA A 62 8.89 3.52 2.08
N ILE A 63 8.09 4.59 2.17
CA ILE A 63 8.15 5.71 1.24
C ILE A 63 9.54 6.38 1.29
N LYS A 64 10.11 6.59 2.47
CA LYS A 64 11.46 7.15 2.59
C LYS A 64 12.52 6.24 1.98
N LEU A 65 12.39 4.91 2.12
CA LEU A 65 13.27 3.97 1.43
C LEU A 65 13.19 4.12 -0.09
N ILE A 66 11.98 4.21 -0.63
CA ILE A 66 11.76 4.40 -2.08
C ILE A 66 12.36 5.73 -2.55
N ILE A 67 12.10 6.83 -1.85
CA ILE A 67 12.65 8.16 -2.16
C ILE A 67 14.19 8.13 -2.12
N ASN A 68 14.79 7.55 -1.07
CA ASN A 68 16.24 7.46 -0.95
C ASN A 68 16.84 6.64 -2.10
N CYS A 69 16.23 5.51 -2.44
CA CYS A 69 16.69 4.67 -3.56
C CYS A 69 16.58 5.40 -4.91
N LEU A 70 15.52 6.19 -5.13
CA LEU A 70 15.41 7.06 -6.31
C LEU A 70 16.53 8.11 -6.34
N CYS A 71 16.83 8.75 -5.20
CA CYS A 71 17.93 9.71 -5.08
C CYS A 71 19.29 9.06 -5.39
N GLU A 72 19.60 7.92 -4.76
CA GLU A 72 20.85 7.18 -4.96
C GLU A 72 21.08 6.79 -6.43
N LYS A 73 19.99 6.49 -7.14
CA LYS A 73 20.03 6.08 -8.55
C LYS A 73 19.92 7.26 -9.53
N ASN A 74 19.97 8.50 -9.05
CA ASN A 74 19.77 9.73 -9.86
C ASN A 74 18.47 9.71 -10.66
N LYS A 75 17.42 9.16 -10.05
CA LYS A 75 16.08 8.96 -10.61
C LYS A 75 15.04 9.91 -10.02
N LEU A 76 15.45 10.86 -9.18
CA LEU A 76 14.60 11.90 -8.62
C LEU A 76 15.03 13.28 -9.11
N TYR A 77 14.32 13.84 -10.08
CA TYR A 77 14.62 15.15 -10.67
C TYR A 77 13.87 16.31 -10.01
N ARG A 78 12.80 16.01 -9.29
CA ARG A 78 11.95 16.95 -8.55
C ARG A 78 11.33 16.25 -7.36
N GLU A 79 10.79 17.03 -6.42
CA GLU A 79 10.04 16.49 -5.30
C GLU A 79 8.83 15.68 -5.79
N PRO A 80 8.66 14.43 -5.31
CA PRO A 80 7.52 13.60 -5.69
C PRO A 80 6.28 14.00 -4.90
N LEU A 81 5.10 13.75 -5.46
CA LEU A 81 3.84 13.80 -4.71
C LEU A 81 3.57 12.41 -4.12
N ILE A 82 3.51 12.33 -2.79
CA ILE A 82 3.19 11.08 -2.09
C ILE A 82 1.70 11.01 -1.79
N ILE A 83 1.10 9.84 -2.02
CA ILE A 83 -0.30 9.55 -1.68
C ILE A 83 -0.34 8.38 -0.70
N HIS A 84 -0.83 8.64 0.50
CA HIS A 84 -1.12 7.61 1.49
C HIS A 84 -2.58 7.20 1.36
N ASN A 85 -2.84 5.98 0.88
CA ASN A 85 -4.18 5.45 0.69
C ASN A 85 -4.54 4.42 1.77
N ASP A 86 -5.77 4.49 2.26
CA ASP A 86 -6.40 3.49 3.14
C ASP A 86 -7.92 3.69 3.11
N LEU A 87 -8.65 2.83 3.81
CA LEU A 87 -10.09 2.95 3.96
C LEU A 87 -10.50 4.29 4.60
N PRO A 88 -11.71 4.81 4.30
CA PRO A 88 -12.25 6.00 4.96
C PRO A 88 -12.27 5.91 6.50
N THR A 89 -12.38 4.69 7.03
CA THR A 89 -12.44 4.41 8.47
C THR A 89 -11.08 4.36 9.17
N ASN A 90 -9.98 4.59 8.45
CA ASN A 90 -8.64 4.62 9.04
C ASN A 90 -8.48 5.79 10.03
N ASP A 91 -7.54 5.65 10.98
CA ASP A 91 -7.18 6.71 11.92
C ASP A 91 -6.23 7.73 11.26
N TRP A 92 -6.79 8.52 10.34
CA TRP A 92 -6.05 9.54 9.57
C TRP A 92 -5.35 10.58 10.45
N LYS A 93 -5.84 10.82 11.68
CA LYS A 93 -5.19 11.73 12.63
C LYS A 93 -3.76 11.29 12.94
N LYS A 94 -3.52 9.99 13.10
CA LYS A 94 -2.17 9.46 13.35
C LYS A 94 -1.25 9.65 12.15
N VAL A 95 -1.78 9.41 10.94
CA VAL A 95 -1.04 9.62 9.69
C VAL A 95 -0.65 11.10 9.57
N PHE A 96 -1.59 12.03 9.80
CA PHE A 96 -1.29 13.46 9.77
C PHE A 96 -0.26 13.88 10.81
N GLN A 97 -0.35 13.38 12.05
CA GLN A 97 0.62 13.67 13.10
C GLN A 97 2.03 13.22 12.69
N LEU A 98 2.18 12.00 12.16
CA LEU A 98 3.46 11.50 11.66
C LEU A 98 4.02 12.36 10.52
N LEU A 99 3.18 12.79 9.57
CA LEU A 99 3.61 13.62 8.44
C LEU A 99 3.96 15.05 8.86
N ILE A 100 3.35 15.57 9.93
CA ILE A 100 3.73 16.86 10.53
C ILE A 100 5.10 16.74 11.22
N ASP A 101 5.31 15.66 11.97
CA ASP A 101 6.56 15.41 12.69
C ASP A 101 7.72 15.06 11.73
N ASP A 102 7.43 14.36 10.63
CA ASP A 102 8.37 13.98 9.57
C ASP A 102 8.03 14.67 8.24
N ASN A 103 8.43 15.93 8.10
CA ASN A 103 8.22 16.77 6.92
C ASN A 103 9.29 16.53 5.82
N SER A 104 9.75 15.29 5.65
CA SER A 104 10.78 14.93 4.65
C SER A 104 10.27 14.91 3.20
N TYR A 105 8.96 14.88 3.00
CA TYR A 105 8.31 14.95 1.70
C TYR A 105 6.89 15.54 1.83
N LYS A 106 6.30 16.00 0.72
CA LYS A 106 4.88 16.39 0.67
C LYS A 106 3.97 15.20 0.36
N ALA A 107 2.86 15.13 1.08
CA ALA A 107 1.89 14.06 0.94
C ALA A 107 0.45 14.57 0.95
N VAL A 108 -0.42 13.80 0.29
CA VAL A 108 -1.87 13.86 0.43
C VAL A 108 -2.38 12.48 0.86
N VAL A 109 -3.59 12.43 1.40
CA VAL A 109 -4.24 11.18 1.79
C VAL A 109 -5.40 10.86 0.86
N SER A 110 -5.62 9.58 0.57
CA SER A 110 -6.76 9.07 -0.20
C SER A 110 -7.55 8.08 0.67
N GLY A 111 -8.72 8.51 1.14
CA GLY A 111 -9.65 7.68 1.91
C GLY A 111 -10.57 6.88 1.01
N HIS A 112 -10.07 5.82 0.39
CA HIS A 112 -10.81 4.99 -0.55
C HIS A 112 -10.34 3.53 -0.50
N SER A 113 -11.22 2.59 -0.87
CA SER A 113 -10.81 1.19 -0.99
C SER A 113 -9.81 1.04 -2.13
N PHE A 114 -8.66 0.41 -1.87
CA PHE A 114 -7.72 0.07 -2.95
C PHE A 114 -8.29 -0.98 -3.93
N CYS A 115 -9.40 -1.65 -3.61
CA CYS A 115 -10.07 -2.52 -4.58
C CYS A 115 -10.82 -1.70 -5.66
N GLU A 116 -10.86 -0.38 -5.51
CA GLU A 116 -11.43 0.59 -6.45
C GLU A 116 -10.31 1.47 -7.03
N GLN A 117 -10.65 2.26 -8.04
CA GLN A 117 -9.74 3.26 -8.60
C GLN A 117 -9.59 4.45 -7.64
N CYS A 118 -8.37 4.74 -7.23
CA CYS A 118 -7.99 5.74 -6.26
C CYS A 118 -7.29 6.95 -6.90
N LEU A 119 -6.78 6.81 -8.12
CA LEU A 119 -6.08 7.86 -8.87
C LEU A 119 -6.61 7.95 -10.31
N PRO A 120 -6.45 9.09 -11.00
CA PRO A 120 -6.74 9.20 -12.42
C PRO A 120 -5.89 8.24 -13.28
N ASP A 121 -6.40 7.89 -14.45
CA ASP A 121 -5.68 7.06 -15.43
C ASP A 121 -4.31 7.65 -15.77
N ASN A 122 -3.30 6.78 -15.92
CA ASN A 122 -1.94 7.12 -16.33
C ASN A 122 -1.30 8.26 -15.51
N SER A 123 -1.53 8.27 -14.19
CA SER A 123 -1.00 9.29 -13.28
C SER A 123 0.00 8.75 -12.27
N LEU A 124 -0.07 7.46 -11.92
CA LEU A 124 0.76 6.82 -10.90
C LEU A 124 2.11 6.39 -11.47
N SER A 125 3.20 6.79 -10.80
CA SER A 125 4.56 6.40 -11.20
C SER A 125 5.11 5.22 -10.41
N ILE A 126 4.81 5.15 -9.12
CA ILE A 126 5.23 4.04 -8.27
C ILE A 126 4.06 3.69 -7.35
N GLY A 127 3.46 2.52 -7.60
CA GLY A 127 2.56 1.91 -6.63
C GLY A 127 3.36 1.10 -5.62
N TYR A 128 3.03 1.24 -4.34
CA TYR A 128 3.56 0.42 -3.25
C TYR A 128 2.41 -0.13 -2.42
N SER A 129 2.56 -1.35 -1.95
CA SER A 129 1.61 -1.94 -1.02
C SER A 129 2.29 -2.99 -0.17
N SER A 130 2.17 -2.89 1.15
CA SER A 130 2.77 -3.84 2.08
C SER A 130 1.73 -4.38 3.05
N THR A 131 1.64 -5.71 3.16
CA THR A 131 0.83 -6.39 4.18
C THR A 131 -0.63 -5.91 4.26
N SER A 132 -1.22 -5.52 3.13
CA SER A 132 -2.58 -4.96 3.08
C SER A 132 -3.51 -5.72 2.12
N ILE A 133 -3.03 -6.15 0.95
CA ILE A 133 -3.87 -6.79 -0.09
C ILE A 133 -4.42 -8.17 0.28
N HIS A 134 -4.05 -8.74 1.43
CA HIS A 134 -4.66 -9.95 1.97
C HIS A 134 -5.98 -9.68 2.70
N TRP A 135 -6.29 -8.41 3.03
CA TRP A 135 -7.59 -8.01 3.57
C TRP A 135 -8.63 -7.99 2.46
N LEU A 136 -9.67 -8.80 2.63
CA LEU A 136 -10.77 -8.89 1.66
C LEU A 136 -11.70 -7.69 1.78
N SER A 137 -12.28 -7.27 0.66
CA SER A 137 -13.25 -6.17 0.60
C SER A 137 -14.54 -6.46 1.37
N LYS A 138 -14.89 -7.74 1.50
CA LYS A 138 -16.02 -8.21 2.31
C LYS A 138 -15.78 -9.61 2.87
N LYS A 139 -16.50 -9.94 3.93
CA LYS A 139 -16.58 -11.30 4.48
C LYS A 139 -17.51 -12.17 3.61
N PRO A 140 -17.02 -13.26 2.98
CA PRO A 140 -17.84 -14.09 2.09
C PRO A 140 -18.91 -14.90 2.83
N CYS A 141 -18.51 -15.56 3.92
CA CYS A 141 -19.39 -16.36 4.78
C CYS A 141 -18.81 -16.48 6.19
N ASN A 142 -19.58 -17.09 7.10
CA ASN A 142 -19.02 -17.58 8.37
C ASN A 142 -18.23 -18.87 8.12
N ILE A 143 -17.18 -19.08 8.91
CA ILE A 143 -16.42 -20.33 8.94
C ILE A 143 -16.86 -21.07 10.19
N SER A 144 -17.30 -22.32 10.05
CA SER A 144 -18.05 -23.00 11.10
C SER A 144 -17.26 -23.23 12.39
N ASN A 145 -15.94 -23.51 12.30
CA ASN A 145 -15.10 -23.89 13.46
C ASN A 145 -13.78 -23.11 13.58
N HIS A 146 -13.56 -22.10 12.74
CA HIS A 146 -12.31 -21.34 12.70
C HIS A 146 -12.59 -19.85 12.46
N CYS A 147 -11.60 -19.00 12.72
CA CYS A 147 -11.66 -17.56 12.44
C CYS A 147 -10.77 -17.11 11.28
N VAL A 148 -9.98 -18.03 10.71
CA VAL A 148 -9.03 -17.76 9.62
C VAL A 148 -9.39 -18.64 8.43
N SER A 149 -9.52 -18.02 7.26
CA SER A 149 -9.89 -18.68 5.99
C SER A 149 -8.93 -19.79 5.57
N LEU A 150 -7.69 -19.77 6.06
CA LEU A 150 -6.70 -20.84 5.86
C LEU A 150 -7.21 -22.22 6.31
N PHE A 151 -8.11 -22.27 7.30
CA PHE A 151 -8.68 -23.51 7.82
C PHE A 151 -10.12 -23.76 7.34
N ALA A 152 -10.63 -22.94 6.42
CA ALA A 152 -11.92 -23.18 5.79
C ALA A 152 -11.85 -24.44 4.90
N THR A 153 -12.97 -25.15 4.76
CA THR A 153 -13.07 -26.34 3.92
C THR A 153 -14.36 -26.31 3.10
N GLY A 154 -14.45 -27.15 2.07
CA GLY A 154 -15.65 -27.26 1.22
C GLY A 154 -16.12 -25.92 0.65
N ASP A 155 -17.42 -25.65 0.76
CA ASP A 155 -18.05 -24.44 0.21
C ASP A 155 -17.53 -23.15 0.86
N GLU A 156 -17.14 -23.18 2.14
CA GLU A 156 -16.57 -22.02 2.82
C GLU A 156 -15.24 -21.63 2.17
N LEU A 157 -14.36 -22.61 1.91
CA LEU A 157 -13.07 -22.37 1.25
C LEU A 157 -13.26 -21.82 -0.16
N ILE A 158 -14.20 -22.39 -0.93
CA ILE A 158 -14.52 -21.95 -2.29
C ILE A 158 -15.01 -20.50 -2.30
N ALA A 159 -15.86 -20.12 -1.33
CA ALA A 159 -16.35 -18.74 -1.20
C ALA A 159 -15.21 -17.75 -0.90
N PHE A 160 -14.29 -18.10 0.02
CA PHE A 160 -13.13 -17.26 0.32
C PHE A 160 -12.14 -17.17 -0.85
N GLN A 161 -11.86 -18.27 -1.54
CA GLN A 161 -11.00 -18.26 -2.74
C GLN A 161 -11.60 -17.40 -3.86
N SER A 162 -12.92 -17.46 -4.05
CA SER A 162 -13.62 -16.64 -5.03
C SER A 162 -13.50 -15.15 -4.69
N GLN A 163 -13.66 -14.80 -3.41
CA GLN A 163 -13.50 -13.41 -2.96
C GLN A 163 -12.06 -12.90 -3.11
N VAL A 164 -11.06 -13.69 -2.70
CA VAL A 164 -9.63 -13.37 -2.91
C VAL A 164 -9.37 -13.10 -4.39
N ARG A 165 -9.86 -13.96 -5.28
CA ARG A 165 -9.68 -13.79 -6.72
C ARG A 165 -10.31 -12.48 -7.22
N MET A 166 -11.54 -12.18 -6.82
CA MET A 166 -12.22 -10.94 -7.22
C MET A 166 -11.47 -9.70 -6.74
N ASP A 167 -11.08 -9.66 -5.45
CA ASP A 167 -10.40 -8.51 -4.87
C ASP A 167 -9.01 -8.30 -5.47
N TYR A 168 -8.25 -9.38 -5.66
CA TYR A 168 -6.91 -9.29 -6.23
C TYR A 168 -6.93 -8.84 -7.69
N MET A 169 -7.89 -9.36 -8.48
CA MET A 169 -8.07 -8.91 -9.87
C MET A 169 -8.50 -7.44 -9.92
N SER A 170 -9.46 -7.03 -9.08
CA SER A 170 -9.92 -5.65 -9.02
C SER A 170 -8.79 -4.69 -8.63
N PHE A 171 -7.97 -5.07 -7.64
CA PHE A 171 -6.79 -4.30 -7.27
C PHE A 171 -5.84 -4.15 -8.47
N LEU A 172 -5.44 -5.25 -9.11
CA LEU A 172 -4.48 -5.20 -10.23
C LEU A 172 -5.03 -4.45 -11.45
N GLU A 173 -6.31 -4.63 -11.78
CA GLU A 173 -6.97 -3.92 -12.89
C GLU A 173 -6.98 -2.41 -12.64
N ASN A 174 -7.41 -1.97 -11.46
CA ASN A 174 -7.40 -0.54 -11.11
C ASN A 174 -5.98 0.03 -11.09
N ARG A 175 -5.00 -0.69 -10.52
CA ARG A 175 -3.60 -0.25 -10.58
C ARG A 175 -3.08 -0.16 -12.02
N SER A 176 -3.51 -1.05 -12.91
CA SER A 176 -3.11 -1.02 -14.31
C SER A 176 -3.64 0.19 -15.08
N HIS A 177 -4.83 0.70 -14.71
CA HIS A 177 -5.38 1.93 -15.26
C HIS A 177 -4.65 3.17 -14.75
N GLU A 178 -4.31 3.18 -13.46
CA GLU A 178 -3.65 4.29 -12.79
C GLU A 178 -2.19 4.45 -13.19
N LEU A 179 -1.47 3.34 -13.36
CA LEU A 179 -0.04 3.33 -13.69
C LEU A 179 0.23 3.96 -15.06
N ILE A 180 1.28 4.77 -15.11
CA ILE A 180 1.86 5.18 -16.38
C ILE A 180 2.43 3.92 -17.08
N PRO A 181 2.22 3.74 -18.39
CA PRO A 181 2.76 2.57 -19.09
C PRO A 181 4.29 2.47 -18.94
N GLY A 182 4.76 1.34 -18.40
CA GLY A 182 6.19 1.09 -18.15
C GLY A 182 6.66 1.41 -16.73
N ASP A 183 5.79 1.97 -15.88
CA ASP A 183 6.06 2.23 -14.47
C ASP A 183 5.74 1.03 -13.58
N ILE A 184 6.02 1.14 -12.28
CA ILE A 184 6.20 -0.02 -11.41
C ILE A 184 5.16 -0.09 -10.28
N LEU A 185 4.75 -1.32 -9.96
CA LEU A 185 3.99 -1.68 -8.76
C LEU A 185 4.83 -2.64 -7.92
N ILE A 186 5.04 -2.29 -6.65
CA ILE A 186 5.82 -3.06 -5.70
C ILE A 186 4.87 -3.63 -4.64
N LEU A 187 4.83 -4.94 -4.49
CA LEU A 187 4.00 -5.64 -3.51
C LEU A 187 4.90 -6.38 -2.51
N ALA A 188 4.79 -6.03 -1.22
CA ALA A 188 5.46 -6.72 -0.12
C ALA A 188 4.41 -7.47 0.72
N LEU A 189 4.38 -8.80 0.60
CA LEU A 189 3.40 -9.66 1.26
C LEU A 189 3.94 -10.30 2.53
#